data_AF-A0A059X625-F1
#
_entry.id   AF-A0A059X625-F1
#
_cell.length_a   1.000
_cell.length_b   1.000
_cell.length_c   1.000
_cell.angle_alpha   90.00
_cell.angle_beta   90.00
_cell.angle_gamma   90.00
#
_symmetry.space_group_name_H-M   'P 1'
#
loop_
_entity.id
_entity.type
_entity.pdbx_description
1 polymer ?
#
loop_
_entity_poly.entity_id
_entity_poly.type
_entity_poly.pdbx_seq_one_letter_code
_entity_poly.pdbx_strand_id
1 'polypeptide(L)'
;MDPSALNGDGRAVCAAVAAVVLAASSAAAQSPPPPTFSRDVAPLIYTRCASCHRPGEIGPFSLLTYADVRQHARQIAEVTRQRIMPPWKPEPGWGEFLDARRLSADEIEVFQRWAAAGAPEGDPRDLPPMPTWKDGWQFGTPDLVVTMPEPYRLPADGPDVFRTFVLPIPTTGPRFVKAMEFRPGNARAVHHANLGIDHTRSSRRLDAQDPEPGHAGSMAQEAGYPPGYLLGWTPGQRPRPSPEGMAWRLERNSDVVAG
;
A
#
# COMPACT_ATOMS: atom_id res chain seq x y z
N MET A 1 -7.46 -103.61 41.91
CA MET A 1 -6.41 -104.45 41.28
C MET A 1 -6.05 -103.75 39.97
N ASP A 2 -4.84 -103.21 39.92
CA ASP A 2 -4.22 -102.55 38.76
C ASP A 2 -3.72 -103.61 37.77
N PRO A 3 -3.74 -103.37 36.43
CA PRO A 3 -2.47 -103.02 35.78
C PRO A 3 -2.56 -102.09 34.54
N SER A 4 -1.60 -101.15 34.48
CA SER A 4 -0.69 -100.88 33.35
C SER A 4 -1.20 -100.22 32.05
N ALA A 5 -0.71 -99.00 31.76
CA ALA A 5 0.44 -98.75 30.86
C ALA A 5 0.40 -97.38 30.14
N LEU A 6 1.31 -96.48 30.55
CA LEU A 6 2.32 -95.75 29.78
C LEU A 6 1.98 -95.15 28.39
N ASN A 7 2.18 -93.83 28.27
CA ASN A 7 2.99 -93.09 27.27
C ASN A 7 2.37 -91.69 27.07
N GLY A 8 3.06 -90.55 27.07
CA GLY A 8 4.48 -90.23 27.14
C GLY A 8 4.61 -88.69 27.09
N ASP A 9 5.69 -88.18 27.67
CA ASP A 9 6.01 -86.76 27.78
C ASP A 9 6.22 -86.06 26.43
N GLY A 10 5.44 -85.00 26.19
CA GLY A 10 5.64 -84.05 25.10
C GLY A 10 5.86 -82.64 25.66
N ARG A 11 7.14 -82.25 25.77
CA ARG A 11 7.59 -80.95 26.26
C ARG A 11 6.98 -79.81 25.42
N ALA A 12 6.13 -78.97 26.03
CA ALA A 12 5.76 -77.68 25.48
C ALA A 12 6.52 -76.58 26.22
N VAL A 13 7.65 -76.14 25.63
CA VAL A 13 8.35 -74.93 26.03
C VAL A 13 7.45 -73.75 25.67
N CYS A 14 6.76 -73.18 26.67
CA CYS A 14 6.11 -71.88 26.52
C CYS A 14 7.18 -70.79 26.53
N ALA A 15 7.68 -70.43 25.36
CA ALA A 15 8.45 -69.20 25.18
C ALA A 15 7.49 -68.01 25.36
N ALA A 16 7.61 -67.32 26.50
CA ALA A 16 6.93 -66.05 26.72
C ALA A 16 7.52 -64.99 25.77
N VAL A 17 6.78 -64.67 24.71
CA VAL A 17 7.09 -63.51 23.87
C VAL A 17 6.64 -62.27 24.63
N ALA A 18 7.59 -61.59 25.27
CA ALA A 18 7.36 -60.27 25.84
C ALA A 18 7.14 -59.27 24.69
N ALA A 19 5.88 -58.97 24.39
CA ALA A 19 5.52 -57.88 23.48
C ALA A 19 5.84 -56.55 24.16
N VAL A 20 7.02 -56.00 23.86
CA VAL A 20 7.35 -54.61 24.19
C VAL A 20 6.50 -53.73 23.28
N VAL A 21 5.39 -53.21 23.81
CA VAL A 21 4.61 -52.17 23.16
C VAL A 21 5.43 -50.88 23.23
N LEU A 22 6.18 -50.58 22.16
CA LEU A 22 6.74 -49.23 21.94
C LEU A 22 5.54 -48.28 21.75
N ALA A 23 5.15 -47.60 22.83
CA ALA A 23 4.29 -46.43 22.73
C ALA A 23 5.08 -45.31 22.04
N ALA A 24 5.00 -45.26 20.71
CA ALA A 24 5.44 -44.12 19.94
C ALA A 24 4.58 -42.92 20.35
N SER A 25 5.12 -42.06 21.22
CA SER A 25 4.52 -40.77 21.53
C SER A 25 4.61 -39.92 20.28
N SER A 26 3.54 -39.90 19.48
CA SER A 26 3.36 -38.89 18.45
C SER A 26 3.29 -37.54 19.15
N ALA A 27 4.40 -36.82 19.17
CA ALA A 27 4.41 -35.40 19.45
C ALA A 27 3.58 -34.74 18.34
N ALA A 28 2.30 -34.53 18.59
CA ALA A 28 1.46 -33.71 17.75
C ALA A 28 2.15 -32.34 17.67
N ALA A 29 2.64 -31.98 16.49
CA ALA A 29 3.19 -30.66 16.24
C ALA A 29 2.08 -29.65 16.58
N GLN A 30 2.20 -29.01 17.75
CA GLN A 30 1.26 -27.97 18.15
C GLN A 30 1.38 -26.85 17.12
N SER A 31 0.27 -26.55 16.44
CA SER A 31 0.24 -25.43 15.52
C SER A 31 0.67 -24.18 16.28
N PRO A 32 1.54 -23.33 15.68
CA PRO A 32 1.97 -22.11 16.34
C PRO A 32 0.75 -21.29 16.77
N PRO A 33 0.83 -20.56 17.90
CA PRO A 33 -0.29 -19.76 18.39
C PRO A 33 -0.78 -18.81 17.28
N PRO A 34 -2.06 -18.45 17.29
CA PRO A 34 -2.60 -17.53 16.30
C PRO A 34 -1.85 -16.19 16.39
N PRO A 35 -1.63 -15.51 15.25
CA PRO A 35 -1.09 -14.15 15.27
C PRO A 35 -1.98 -13.23 16.10
N THR A 36 -1.42 -12.15 16.63
CA THR A 36 -2.13 -11.13 17.41
C THR A 36 -2.05 -9.76 16.75
N PHE A 37 -2.98 -8.88 17.09
CA PHE A 37 -2.96 -7.53 16.56
C PHE A 37 -1.67 -6.79 16.91
N SER A 38 -1.36 -6.72 18.19
CA SER A 38 -0.26 -5.91 18.72
C SER A 38 1.09 -6.33 18.15
N ARG A 39 1.37 -7.63 18.10
CA ARG A 39 2.67 -8.16 17.66
C ARG A 39 2.80 -8.33 16.15
N ASP A 40 1.78 -8.88 15.50
CA ASP A 40 1.92 -9.43 14.13
C ASP A 40 1.19 -8.60 13.07
N VAL A 41 0.00 -8.08 13.38
CA VAL A 41 -0.86 -7.39 12.40
C VAL A 41 -0.60 -5.89 12.36
N ALA A 42 -0.45 -5.25 13.52
CA ALA A 42 -0.23 -3.80 13.61
C ALA A 42 1.00 -3.35 12.81
N PRO A 43 2.18 -4.02 12.86
CA PRO A 43 3.32 -3.66 12.01
C PRO A 43 3.01 -3.69 10.51
N LEU A 44 2.24 -4.69 10.06
CA LEU A 44 1.82 -4.82 8.65
C LEU A 44 0.83 -3.73 8.27
N ILE A 45 -0.19 -3.49 9.09
CA ILE A 45 -1.16 -2.42 8.86
C ILE A 45 -0.47 -1.05 8.80
N TYR A 46 0.42 -0.76 9.75
CA TYR A 46 1.13 0.51 9.83
C TYR A 46 2.04 0.76 8.63
N THR A 47 2.71 -0.28 8.14
CA THR A 47 3.64 -0.17 7.01
C THR A 47 2.93 -0.18 5.66
N ARG A 48 1.87 -0.99 5.52
CA ARG A 48 1.26 -1.33 4.22
C ARG A 48 -0.06 -0.59 3.96
N CYS A 49 -0.80 -0.25 5.01
CA CYS A 49 -2.19 0.21 4.89
C CYS A 49 -2.41 1.63 5.44
N ALA A 50 -1.79 1.97 6.57
CA ALA A 50 -2.06 3.21 7.32
C ALA A 50 -1.66 4.50 6.60
N SER A 51 -0.87 4.41 5.53
CA SER A 51 -0.58 5.57 4.67
C SER A 51 -1.83 6.10 3.95
N CYS A 52 -2.76 5.20 3.59
CA CYS A 52 -4.04 5.57 2.98
C CYS A 52 -5.20 5.48 3.98
N HIS A 53 -5.17 4.49 4.88
CA HIS A 53 -6.23 4.23 5.86
C HIS A 53 -5.97 4.94 7.19
N ARG A 54 -5.94 6.27 7.14
CA ARG A 54 -5.86 7.15 8.31
C ARG A 54 -6.78 8.38 8.12
N PRO A 55 -7.14 9.09 9.19
CA PRO A 55 -7.95 10.30 9.07
C PRO A 55 -7.35 11.31 8.08
N GLY A 56 -8.21 11.87 7.22
CA GLY A 56 -7.82 12.90 6.24
C GLY A 56 -7.28 12.37 4.91
N GLU A 57 -6.99 11.07 4.79
CA GLU A 57 -6.49 10.44 3.58
C GLU A 57 -7.59 9.74 2.77
N ILE A 58 -7.21 9.11 1.64
CA ILE A 58 -8.14 8.52 0.68
C ILE A 58 -8.88 7.28 1.19
N GLY A 59 -8.33 6.57 2.19
CA GLY A 59 -8.97 5.39 2.75
C GLY A 59 -10.32 5.74 3.39
N PRO A 60 -11.40 5.00 3.10
CA PRO A 60 -12.75 5.35 3.58
C PRO A 60 -12.92 5.20 5.09
N PHE A 61 -11.98 4.56 5.77
CA PHE A 61 -11.96 4.35 7.23
C PHE A 61 -10.51 4.27 7.74
N SER A 62 -10.34 4.52 9.04
CA SER A 62 -9.07 4.39 9.76
C SER A 62 -8.71 2.93 9.98
N LEU A 63 -7.41 2.62 9.98
CA LEU A 63 -6.85 1.34 10.42
C LEU A 63 -5.74 1.54 11.47
N LEU A 64 -5.84 2.58 12.31
CA LEU A 64 -4.78 2.91 13.27
C LEU A 64 -4.91 2.18 14.60
N THR A 65 -6.13 1.93 15.07
CA THR A 65 -6.39 1.32 16.38
C THR A 65 -6.81 -0.14 16.26
N TYR A 66 -6.64 -0.94 17.32
CA TYR A 66 -7.15 -2.31 17.35
C TYR A 66 -8.64 -2.37 17.06
N ALA A 67 -9.43 -1.48 17.66
CA ALA A 67 -10.87 -1.43 17.48
C ALA A 67 -11.26 -1.25 16.01
N ASP A 68 -10.61 -0.30 15.32
CA ASP A 68 -10.83 -0.06 13.89
C ASP A 68 -10.46 -1.32 13.07
N VAL A 69 -9.27 -1.86 13.28
CA VAL A 69 -8.75 -2.99 12.48
C VAL A 69 -9.57 -4.25 12.72
N ARG A 70 -10.00 -4.50 13.96
CA ARG A 70 -10.85 -5.65 14.34
C ARG A 70 -12.20 -5.61 13.64
N GLN A 71 -12.83 -4.43 13.54
CA GLN A 71 -14.13 -4.28 12.85
C GLN A 71 -14.03 -4.69 11.37
N HIS A 72 -12.87 -4.50 10.75
CA HIS A 72 -12.61 -4.84 9.35
C HIS A 72 -11.87 -6.16 9.16
N ALA A 73 -11.64 -6.97 10.20
CA ALA A 73 -10.73 -8.13 10.14
C ALA A 73 -11.01 -9.10 8.99
N ARG A 74 -12.28 -9.50 8.80
CA ARG A 74 -12.69 -10.39 7.69
C ARG A 74 -12.49 -9.74 6.32
N GLN A 75 -12.80 -8.44 6.21
CA GLN A 75 -12.62 -7.69 4.97
C GLN A 75 -11.15 -7.58 4.61
N ILE A 76 -10.29 -7.21 5.57
CA ILE A 76 -8.84 -7.12 5.42
C ILE A 76 -8.27 -8.46 4.93
N ALA A 77 -8.62 -9.56 5.60
CA ALA A 77 -8.22 -10.89 5.17
C ALA A 77 -8.64 -11.16 3.71
N GLU A 78 -9.88 -10.86 3.34
CA GLU A 78 -10.35 -11.12 1.99
C GLU A 78 -9.64 -10.27 0.91
N VAL A 79 -9.54 -8.96 1.10
CA VAL A 79 -8.94 -8.06 0.09
C VAL A 79 -7.43 -8.28 -0.06
N THR A 80 -6.74 -8.69 1.01
CA THR A 80 -5.31 -9.03 0.97
C THR A 80 -5.07 -10.37 0.29
N ARG A 81 -5.93 -11.37 0.56
CA ARG A 81 -5.90 -12.68 -0.12
C ARG A 81 -6.10 -12.54 -1.63
N GLN A 82 -7.05 -11.69 -2.05
CA GLN A 82 -7.31 -11.39 -3.45
C GLN A 82 -6.26 -10.46 -4.09
N ARG A 83 -5.27 -9.98 -3.32
CA ARG A 83 -4.26 -8.99 -3.75
C ARG A 83 -4.88 -7.68 -4.29
N ILE A 84 -6.09 -7.35 -3.86
CA ILE A 84 -6.72 -6.05 -4.13
C ILE A 84 -6.00 -4.97 -3.30
N MET A 85 -5.67 -5.31 -2.06
CA MET A 85 -4.99 -4.41 -1.13
C MET A 85 -3.68 -5.02 -0.61
N PRO A 86 -2.65 -4.18 -0.36
CA PRO A 86 -2.55 -2.80 -0.87
C PRO A 86 -2.42 -2.81 -2.40
N PRO A 87 -2.91 -1.78 -3.11
CA PRO A 87 -2.88 -1.76 -4.56
C PRO A 87 -1.43 -1.77 -5.07
N TRP A 88 -1.06 -2.82 -5.80
CA TRP A 88 0.27 -2.98 -6.36
C TRP A 88 0.21 -3.80 -7.65
N LYS A 89 0.34 -3.13 -8.80
CA LYS A 89 0.24 -3.76 -10.13
C LYS A 89 1.45 -4.63 -10.51
N PRO A 90 2.71 -4.27 -10.17
CA PRO A 90 3.86 -5.08 -10.58
C PRO A 90 3.85 -6.50 -10.00
N GLU A 91 4.16 -7.47 -10.85
CA GLU A 91 4.35 -8.87 -10.45
C GLU A 91 5.82 -9.13 -10.05
N PRO A 92 6.09 -9.89 -8.97
CA PRO A 92 7.43 -10.31 -8.60
C PRO A 92 8.15 -11.08 -9.73
N GLY A 93 9.48 -11.08 -9.68
CA GLY A 93 10.34 -11.79 -10.64
C GLY A 93 10.75 -10.98 -11.87
N TRP A 94 10.28 -9.73 -12.00
CA TRP A 94 10.57 -8.85 -13.13
C TRP A 94 11.32 -7.57 -12.72
N GLY A 95 12.07 -7.66 -11.62
CA GLY A 95 12.84 -6.57 -11.04
C GLY A 95 12.35 -6.18 -9.66
N GLU A 96 13.22 -5.48 -8.93
CA GLU A 96 12.92 -4.94 -7.61
C GLU A 96 12.53 -3.47 -7.73
N PHE A 97 11.34 -3.15 -7.26
CA PHE A 97 10.79 -1.80 -7.32
C PHE A 97 10.90 -1.16 -5.94
N LEU A 98 11.40 0.08 -5.92
CA LEU A 98 11.43 0.86 -4.70
C LEU A 98 10.00 1.09 -4.16
N ASP A 99 9.84 1.05 -2.84
CA ASP A 99 8.55 1.13 -2.12
C ASP A 99 7.51 0.11 -2.59
N ALA A 100 7.94 -1.11 -2.92
CA ALA A 100 7.04 -2.23 -3.16
C ALA A 100 6.06 -2.37 -1.98
N ARG A 101 4.78 -2.13 -2.26
CA ARG A 101 3.70 -2.27 -1.26
C ARG A 101 3.13 -3.68 -1.20
N ARG A 102 3.43 -4.53 -2.18
CA ARG A 102 2.94 -5.91 -2.26
C ARG A 102 3.18 -6.67 -0.96
N LEU A 103 2.15 -7.37 -0.50
CA LEU A 103 2.27 -8.32 0.59
C LEU A 103 2.88 -9.64 0.09
N SER A 104 3.82 -10.18 0.86
CA SER A 104 4.34 -11.54 0.70
C SER A 104 3.24 -12.56 1.01
N ALA A 105 3.47 -13.83 0.64
CA ALA A 105 2.54 -14.91 0.97
C ALA A 105 2.38 -15.04 2.50
N ASP A 106 3.49 -14.97 3.24
CA ASP A 106 3.50 -15.07 4.70
C ASP A 106 2.77 -13.89 5.36
N GLU A 107 2.97 -12.66 4.87
CA GLU A 107 2.26 -11.47 5.36
C GLU A 107 0.74 -11.60 5.12
N ILE A 108 0.32 -12.15 3.98
CA ILE A 108 -1.11 -12.43 3.70
C ILE A 108 -1.63 -13.49 4.67
N GLU A 109 -0.86 -14.54 4.94
CA GLU A 109 -1.25 -15.62 5.85
C GLU A 109 -1.45 -15.12 7.28
N VAL A 110 -0.65 -14.16 7.75
CA VAL A 110 -0.84 -13.50 9.05
C VAL A 110 -2.25 -12.92 9.15
N PHE A 111 -2.71 -12.16 8.14
CA PHE A 111 -4.07 -11.62 8.13
C PHE A 111 -5.14 -12.71 8.10
N GLN A 112 -4.94 -13.79 7.32
CA GLN A 112 -5.91 -14.89 7.27
C GLN A 112 -6.06 -15.58 8.63
N ARG A 113 -4.93 -15.97 9.22
CA ARG A 113 -4.91 -16.71 10.49
C ARG A 113 -5.42 -15.84 11.64
N TRP A 114 -5.04 -14.57 11.68
CA TRP A 114 -5.53 -13.63 12.69
C TRP A 114 -7.05 -13.46 12.61
N ALA A 115 -7.60 -13.23 11.41
CA ALA A 115 -9.04 -13.10 11.23
C ALA A 115 -9.80 -14.40 11.55
N ALA A 116 -9.26 -15.57 11.15
CA ALA A 116 -9.84 -16.87 11.46
C ALA A 116 -9.86 -17.19 12.96
N ALA A 117 -8.85 -16.71 13.71
CA ALA A 117 -8.76 -16.85 15.16
C ALA A 117 -9.65 -15.86 15.95
N GLY A 118 -10.50 -15.07 15.27
CA GLY A 118 -11.37 -14.10 15.92
C GLY A 118 -10.70 -12.76 16.23
N ALA A 119 -9.60 -12.44 15.54
CA ALA A 119 -8.88 -11.17 15.64
C ALA A 119 -8.39 -10.83 17.06
N PRO A 120 -7.58 -11.70 17.71
CA PRO A 120 -7.08 -11.44 19.06
C PRO A 120 -6.18 -10.19 19.11
N GLU A 121 -6.33 -9.38 20.17
CA GLU A 121 -5.57 -8.12 20.34
C GLU A 121 -4.09 -8.37 20.68
N GLY A 122 -3.81 -9.35 21.55
CA GLY A 122 -2.47 -9.59 22.07
C GLY A 122 -2.09 -8.67 23.23
N ASP A 123 -0.81 -8.67 23.59
CA ASP A 123 -0.28 -7.85 24.68
C ASP A 123 -0.04 -6.40 24.18
N PRO A 124 -0.62 -5.37 24.83
CA PRO A 124 -0.38 -3.98 24.47
C PRO A 124 1.10 -3.57 24.52
N ARG A 125 1.95 -4.29 25.27
CA ARG A 125 3.39 -4.03 25.33
C ARG A 125 4.13 -4.41 24.04
N ASP A 126 3.53 -5.28 23.22
CA ASP A 126 4.07 -5.67 21.92
C ASP A 126 3.61 -4.73 20.80
N LEU A 127 2.68 -3.81 21.08
CA LEU A 127 2.14 -2.89 20.08
C LEU A 127 3.24 -1.92 19.62
N PRO A 128 3.58 -1.86 18.31
CA PRO A 128 4.52 -0.89 17.81
C PRO A 128 4.02 0.54 18.03
N PRO A 129 4.92 1.53 18.14
CA PRO A 129 4.52 2.92 18.21
C PRO A 129 3.66 3.30 16.99
N MET A 130 2.60 4.06 17.22
CA MET A 130 1.76 4.54 16.12
C MET A 130 2.61 5.36 15.13
N PRO A 131 2.42 5.19 13.81
CA PRO A 131 3.18 5.97 12.86
C PRO A 131 2.81 7.44 12.96
N THR A 132 3.80 8.30 12.80
CA THR A 132 3.61 9.74 12.71
C THR A 132 3.77 10.19 11.27
N TRP A 133 2.91 11.11 10.84
CA TRP A 133 3.01 11.71 9.51
C TRP A 133 3.19 13.22 9.63
N LYS A 134 3.89 13.79 8.65
CA LYS A 134 4.04 15.24 8.56
C LYS A 134 2.77 15.82 7.96
N ASP A 135 2.22 16.81 8.64
CA ASP A 135 1.20 17.67 8.06
C ASP A 135 1.82 18.59 6.99
N GLY A 136 1.06 18.86 5.94
CA GLY A 136 1.50 19.72 4.85
C GLY A 136 2.45 19.03 3.86
N TRP A 137 3.58 19.68 3.57
CA TRP A 137 4.57 19.25 2.57
C TRP A 137 5.53 18.19 3.14
N GLN A 138 5.72 17.09 2.43
CA GLN A 138 6.48 15.93 2.95
C GLN A 138 7.99 16.18 3.00
N PHE A 139 8.52 16.95 2.06
CA PHE A 139 9.90 17.43 1.99
C PHE A 139 10.19 18.65 2.88
N GLY A 140 9.19 19.16 3.61
CA GLY A 140 9.29 20.40 4.38
C GLY A 140 8.89 21.62 3.55
N THR A 141 9.26 22.81 3.99
CA THR A 141 8.86 24.07 3.33
C THR A 141 9.36 24.12 1.89
N PRO A 142 8.47 24.26 0.89
CA PRO A 142 8.89 24.36 -0.51
C PRO A 142 9.47 25.74 -0.82
N ASP A 143 10.47 25.78 -1.70
CA ASP A 143 11.04 27.03 -2.22
C ASP A 143 10.05 27.80 -3.11
N LEU A 144 9.10 27.09 -3.70
CA LEU A 144 8.09 27.63 -4.60
C LEU A 144 6.79 26.85 -4.48
N VAL A 145 5.68 27.57 -4.33
CA VAL A 145 4.33 27.01 -4.39
C VAL A 145 3.63 27.57 -5.62
N VAL A 146 3.18 26.68 -6.50
CA VAL A 146 2.32 27.01 -7.65
C VAL A 146 0.91 26.58 -7.28
N THR A 147 -0.05 27.50 -7.39
CA THR A 147 -1.44 27.28 -6.96
C THR A 147 -2.42 27.64 -8.05
N MET A 148 -3.62 27.06 -7.99
CA MET A 148 -4.71 27.39 -8.90
C MET A 148 -5.03 28.89 -8.78
N PRO A 149 -5.06 29.65 -9.89
CA PRO A 149 -5.40 31.07 -9.84
C PRO A 149 -6.85 31.30 -9.41
N GLU A 150 -7.73 30.35 -9.73
CA GLU A 150 -9.13 30.34 -9.37
C GLU A 150 -9.62 28.90 -9.12
N PRO A 151 -10.65 28.69 -8.28
CA PRO A 151 -11.15 27.36 -7.98
C PRO A 151 -11.99 26.78 -9.13
N TYR A 152 -11.77 25.51 -9.45
CA TYR A 152 -12.66 24.74 -10.31
C TYR A 152 -13.79 24.10 -9.51
N ARG A 153 -15.03 24.23 -9.99
CA ARG A 153 -16.23 23.65 -9.34
C ARG A 153 -16.61 22.34 -10.03
N LEU A 154 -16.26 21.23 -9.39
CA LEU A 154 -16.70 19.91 -9.82
C LEU A 154 -18.14 19.65 -9.29
N PRO A 155 -19.08 19.20 -10.15
CA PRO A 155 -20.38 18.68 -9.70
C PRO A 155 -20.21 17.55 -8.68
N ALA A 156 -21.17 17.41 -7.76
CA ALA A 156 -21.09 16.40 -6.70
C ALA A 156 -21.30 14.96 -7.23
N ASP A 157 -21.98 14.84 -8.37
CA ASP A 157 -22.37 13.62 -9.04
C ASP A 157 -22.09 13.70 -10.53
N GLY A 158 -21.99 12.53 -11.17
CA GLY A 158 -21.70 12.41 -12.59
C GLY A 158 -20.52 11.47 -12.87
N PRO A 159 -20.15 11.32 -14.15
CA PRO A 159 -18.97 10.58 -14.55
C PRO A 159 -17.68 11.34 -14.17
N ASP A 160 -16.55 10.65 -14.27
CA ASP A 160 -15.23 11.27 -14.14
C ASP A 160 -15.07 12.42 -15.14
N VAL A 161 -14.55 13.55 -14.65
CA VAL A 161 -14.23 14.72 -15.47
C VAL A 161 -12.72 14.78 -15.70
N PHE A 162 -12.32 14.71 -16.96
CA PHE A 162 -10.93 14.91 -17.38
C PHE A 162 -10.74 16.38 -17.77
N ARG A 163 -9.97 17.10 -16.97
CA ARG A 163 -9.74 18.54 -17.13
C ARG A 163 -8.28 18.87 -16.90
N THR A 164 -7.74 19.69 -17.78
CA THR A 164 -6.35 20.16 -17.72
C THR A 164 -6.30 21.60 -17.23
N PHE A 165 -5.57 21.85 -16.16
CA PHE A 165 -5.35 23.17 -15.60
C PHE A 165 -3.97 23.69 -15.97
N VAL A 166 -3.86 24.99 -16.25
CA VAL A 166 -2.61 25.64 -16.64
C VAL A 166 -2.20 26.63 -15.56
N LEU A 167 -1.06 26.38 -14.93
CA LEU A 167 -0.59 27.13 -13.77
C LEU A 167 0.75 27.83 -14.08
N PRO A 168 0.76 29.16 -14.22
CA PRO A 168 1.98 29.92 -14.41
C PRO A 168 2.98 29.73 -13.27
N ILE A 169 4.23 29.44 -13.62
CA ILE A 169 5.30 29.32 -12.64
C ILE A 169 5.97 30.68 -12.45
N PRO A 170 5.99 31.25 -11.22
CA PRO A 170 6.54 32.58 -10.98
C PRO A 170 8.08 32.54 -10.84
N THR A 171 8.78 32.20 -11.92
CA THR A 171 10.25 32.18 -11.98
C THR A 171 10.78 33.30 -12.87
N THR A 172 11.75 34.05 -12.36
CA THR A 172 12.43 35.14 -13.10
C THR A 172 13.64 34.65 -13.91
N GLY A 173 14.08 33.41 -13.69
CA GLY A 173 15.22 32.79 -14.37
C GLY A 173 15.16 31.26 -14.30
N PRO A 174 16.05 30.56 -15.02
CA PRO A 174 16.09 29.11 -14.99
C PRO A 174 16.40 28.59 -13.58
N ARG A 175 15.78 27.48 -13.21
CA ARG A 175 16.02 26.78 -11.93
C ARG A 175 16.25 25.30 -12.17
N PHE A 176 16.84 24.62 -11.18
CA PHE A 176 16.90 23.16 -11.16
C PHE A 176 15.92 22.64 -10.12
N VAL A 177 15.05 21.73 -10.53
CA VAL A 177 14.03 21.13 -9.68
C VAL A 177 14.55 19.78 -9.18
N LYS A 178 14.77 19.71 -7.87
CA LYS A 178 15.21 18.49 -7.17
C LYS A 178 14.05 17.66 -6.64
N ALA A 179 12.87 18.23 -6.51
CA ALA A 179 11.71 17.57 -5.97
C ALA A 179 10.46 18.34 -6.37
N MET A 180 9.35 17.63 -6.52
CA MET A 180 8.04 18.21 -6.75
C MET A 180 7.00 17.44 -5.96
N GLU A 181 6.09 18.15 -5.32
CA GLU A 181 4.96 17.59 -4.60
C GLU A 181 3.67 18.12 -5.20
N PHE A 182 2.70 17.23 -5.39
CA PHE A 182 1.34 17.59 -5.75
C PHE A 182 0.44 17.48 -4.52
N ARG A 183 -0.32 18.54 -4.24
CA ARG A 183 -1.30 18.57 -3.15
C ARG A 183 -2.66 18.95 -3.71
N PRO A 184 -3.62 18.01 -3.80
CA PRO A 184 -4.96 18.35 -4.23
C PRO A 184 -5.63 19.24 -3.18
N GLY A 185 -6.36 20.27 -3.64
CA GLY A 185 -7.18 21.10 -2.75
C GLY A 185 -8.30 20.31 -2.07
N ASN A 186 -8.81 19.27 -2.74
CA ASN A 186 -9.74 18.29 -2.19
C ASN A 186 -9.29 16.87 -2.58
N ALA A 187 -8.63 16.17 -1.66
CA ALA A 187 -8.10 14.82 -1.87
C ALA A 187 -9.19 13.76 -2.13
N ARG A 188 -10.46 14.04 -1.83
CA ARG A 188 -11.59 13.14 -2.12
C ARG A 188 -12.11 13.26 -3.55
N ALA A 189 -11.84 14.39 -4.22
CA ALA A 189 -12.35 14.67 -5.57
C ALA A 189 -11.33 14.35 -6.66
N VAL A 190 -10.03 14.49 -6.38
CA VAL A 190 -8.97 14.25 -7.38
C VAL A 190 -8.62 12.76 -7.41
N HIS A 191 -8.93 12.10 -8.52
CA HIS A 191 -8.63 10.68 -8.70
C HIS A 191 -7.20 10.43 -9.19
N HIS A 192 -6.70 11.20 -10.17
CA HIS A 192 -5.32 11.17 -10.65
C HIS A 192 -4.88 12.58 -11.09
N ALA A 193 -3.57 12.81 -11.20
CA ALA A 193 -3.03 13.98 -11.89
C ALA A 193 -1.76 13.62 -12.66
N ASN A 194 -1.62 14.12 -13.88
CA ASN A 194 -0.39 14.11 -14.67
C ASN A 194 0.09 15.56 -14.80
N LEU A 195 1.38 15.77 -14.59
CA LEU A 195 1.95 17.11 -14.43
C LEU A 195 3.01 17.33 -15.52
N GLY A 196 2.61 18.00 -16.59
CA GLY A 196 3.49 18.43 -17.67
C GLY A 196 4.10 19.80 -17.38
N ILE A 197 5.17 20.13 -18.10
CA ILE A 197 5.74 21.47 -18.18
C ILE A 197 5.60 21.96 -19.62
N ASP A 198 4.97 23.12 -19.80
CA ASP A 198 4.86 23.80 -21.08
C ASP A 198 5.74 25.05 -21.10
N HIS A 199 6.71 25.08 -22.01
CA HIS A 199 7.62 26.20 -22.22
C HIS A 199 7.17 27.15 -23.36
N THR A 200 6.14 26.77 -24.10
CA THR A 200 5.67 27.42 -25.34
C THR A 200 4.41 28.27 -25.14
N ARG A 201 3.77 28.14 -23.97
CA ARG A 201 2.48 28.75 -23.62
C ARG A 201 1.32 28.29 -24.52
N SER A 202 1.44 27.13 -25.16
CA SER A 202 0.35 26.57 -25.97
C SER A 202 -0.85 26.22 -25.10
N SER A 203 -0.59 25.70 -23.90
CA SER A 203 -1.62 25.32 -22.93
C SER A 203 -2.45 26.53 -22.49
N ARG A 204 -1.83 27.70 -22.29
CA ARG A 204 -2.56 28.94 -21.97
C ARG A 204 -3.52 29.36 -23.09
N ARG A 205 -3.19 29.07 -24.35
CA ARG A 205 -4.09 29.38 -25.49
C ARG A 205 -5.31 28.47 -25.52
N LEU A 206 -5.17 27.22 -25.07
CA LEU A 206 -6.28 26.28 -24.92
C LEU A 206 -7.16 26.67 -23.74
N ASP A 207 -6.54 26.96 -22.60
CA ASP A 207 -7.21 27.47 -21.39
C ASP A 207 -8.05 28.73 -21.70
N ALA A 208 -7.47 29.72 -22.39
CA ALA A 208 -8.18 30.95 -22.76
C ALA A 208 -9.35 30.76 -23.75
N GLN A 209 -9.51 29.59 -24.37
CA GLN A 209 -10.65 29.26 -25.24
C GLN A 209 -11.80 28.61 -24.48
N ASP A 210 -11.55 28.13 -23.26
CA ASP A 210 -12.55 27.52 -22.38
C ASP A 210 -13.10 28.58 -21.42
N PRO A 211 -14.42 28.67 -21.23
CA PRO A 211 -15.02 29.63 -20.30
C PRO A 211 -14.86 29.24 -18.82
N GLU A 212 -14.49 28.00 -18.53
CA GLU A 212 -14.23 27.51 -17.17
C GLU A 212 -12.71 27.43 -16.91
N PRO A 213 -12.25 27.38 -15.64
CA PRO A 213 -10.81 27.33 -15.34
C PRO A 213 -10.12 26.09 -15.92
N GLY A 214 -9.06 26.22 -16.72
CA GLY A 214 -8.46 25.11 -17.45
C GLY A 214 -9.23 24.77 -18.72
N HIS A 215 -8.89 23.67 -19.39
CA HIS A 215 -9.62 23.20 -20.58
C HIS A 215 -9.97 21.72 -20.48
N ALA A 216 -11.03 21.30 -21.18
CA ALA A 216 -11.39 19.89 -21.29
C ALA A 216 -10.30 19.07 -22.01
N GLY A 217 -10.18 17.80 -21.61
CA GLY A 217 -9.30 16.83 -22.28
C GLY A 217 -7.86 16.81 -21.76
N SER A 218 -7.00 16.14 -22.52
CA SER A 218 -5.61 15.86 -22.16
C SER A 218 -4.70 17.09 -22.27
N MET A 219 -3.53 17.01 -21.62
CA MET A 219 -2.48 18.01 -21.74
C MET A 219 -2.14 18.32 -23.21
N ALA A 220 -1.81 19.59 -23.47
CA ALA A 220 -1.33 20.04 -24.78
C ALA A 220 -0.12 19.21 -25.24
N GLN A 221 0.06 19.06 -26.56
CA GLN A 221 1.18 18.28 -27.10
C GLN A 221 2.55 18.80 -26.64
N GLU A 222 2.67 20.12 -26.46
CA GLU A 222 3.90 20.77 -26.00
C GLU A 222 4.10 20.71 -24.47
N ALA A 223 3.06 20.32 -23.72
CA ALA A 223 3.13 20.08 -22.28
C ALA A 223 3.65 18.65 -22.03
N GLY A 224 4.95 18.53 -21.90
CA GLY A 224 5.63 17.25 -21.72
C GLY A 224 6.11 17.03 -20.29
N TYR A 225 6.37 15.77 -19.93
CA TYR A 225 7.16 15.52 -18.73
C TYR A 225 8.60 16.02 -18.92
N PRO A 226 9.26 16.50 -17.86
CA PRO A 226 10.69 16.80 -17.92
C PRO A 226 11.49 15.57 -18.37
N PRO A 227 12.58 15.73 -19.13
CA PRO A 227 13.38 14.60 -19.61
C PRO A 227 13.84 13.67 -18.49
N GLY A 228 13.51 12.38 -18.60
CA GLY A 228 13.86 11.37 -17.60
C GLY A 228 12.92 11.32 -16.38
N TYR A 229 11.82 12.08 -16.39
CA TYR A 229 10.84 12.12 -15.31
C TYR A 229 9.45 11.70 -15.80
N LEU A 230 8.69 11.09 -14.90
CA LEU A 230 7.26 10.87 -15.03
C LEU A 230 6.59 11.52 -13.83
N LEU A 231 5.92 12.64 -14.04
CA LEU A 231 5.31 13.40 -12.96
C LEU A 231 3.82 13.07 -12.89
N GLY A 232 3.53 11.88 -12.37
CA GLY A 232 2.18 11.43 -12.06
C GLY A 232 1.91 11.45 -10.57
N TRP A 233 0.65 11.65 -10.20
CA TRP A 233 0.15 11.53 -8.85
C TRP A 233 -1.12 10.70 -8.82
N THR A 234 -1.18 9.77 -7.87
CA THR A 234 -2.37 8.99 -7.54
C THR A 234 -2.57 9.00 -6.01
N PRO A 235 -3.79 8.86 -5.50
CA PRO A 235 -4.04 8.82 -4.07
C PRO A 235 -3.17 7.79 -3.34
N GLY A 236 -2.53 8.22 -2.26
CA GLY A 236 -1.59 7.39 -1.48
C GLY A 236 -0.19 7.27 -2.07
N GLN A 237 0.10 7.88 -3.23
CA GLN A 237 1.47 8.02 -3.74
C GLN A 237 2.24 9.01 -2.87
N ARG A 238 3.42 8.59 -2.41
CA ARG A 238 4.35 9.48 -1.71
C ARG A 238 5.23 10.20 -2.73
N PRO A 239 5.51 11.50 -2.54
CA PRO A 239 6.43 12.19 -3.41
C PRO A 239 7.84 11.62 -3.23
N ARG A 240 8.65 11.69 -4.28
CA ARG A 240 10.09 11.38 -4.20
C ARG A 240 10.92 12.52 -4.76
N PRO A 241 12.05 12.85 -4.12
CA PRO A 241 13.02 13.73 -4.74
C PRO A 241 13.63 13.03 -5.96
N SER A 242 14.10 13.83 -6.91
CA SER A 242 15.05 13.41 -7.92
C SER A 242 16.23 12.68 -7.29
N PRO A 243 16.76 11.62 -7.92
CA PRO A 243 18.04 11.04 -7.52
C PRO A 243 19.13 12.10 -7.47
N GLU A 244 20.16 11.85 -6.65
CA GLU A 244 21.29 12.77 -6.52
C GLU A 244 21.92 13.04 -7.90
N GLY A 245 22.20 14.32 -8.17
CA GLY A 245 22.76 14.78 -9.45
C GLY A 245 21.77 14.79 -10.64
N MET A 246 20.52 14.36 -10.47
CA MET A 246 19.57 14.23 -11.59
C MET A 246 18.53 15.36 -11.68
N ALA A 247 18.63 16.42 -10.87
CA ALA A 247 17.68 17.53 -10.90
C ALA A 247 17.42 18.04 -12.33
N TRP A 248 16.14 18.20 -12.69
CA TRP A 248 15.79 18.63 -14.05
C TRP A 248 15.73 20.15 -14.14
N ARG A 249 16.02 20.67 -15.34
CA ARG A 249 16.05 22.11 -15.58
C ARG A 249 14.65 22.63 -15.89
N LEU A 250 14.24 23.66 -15.16
CA LEU A 250 13.03 24.42 -15.37
C LEU A 250 13.38 25.76 -15.99
N GLU A 251 12.92 26.00 -17.22
CA GLU A 251 13.12 27.29 -17.88
C GLU A 251 12.23 28.38 -17.27
N ARG A 252 12.64 29.64 -17.45
CA ARG A 252 11.78 30.80 -17.14
C ARG A 252 10.51 30.77 -17.98
N ASN A 253 9.45 31.42 -17.50
CA ASN A 253 8.17 31.57 -18.23
C ASN A 253 7.48 30.25 -18.59
N SER A 254 7.76 29.18 -17.86
CA SER A 254 7.10 27.89 -18.03
C SER A 254 5.80 27.82 -17.24
N ASP A 255 4.90 26.94 -17.67
CA ASP A 255 3.66 26.62 -16.97
C ASP A 255 3.71 25.17 -16.47
N VAL A 256 3.17 24.93 -15.27
CA VAL A 256 2.77 23.56 -14.88
C VAL A 256 1.41 23.31 -15.53
N VAL A 257 1.29 22.19 -16.24
CA VAL A 257 0.05 21.75 -16.86
C VAL A 257 -0.40 20.50 -16.14
N ALA A 258 -1.51 20.57 -15.42
CA ALA A 258 -2.01 19.51 -14.57
C ALA A 258 -3.31 18.95 -15.13
N GLY A 259 -3.27 17.74 -15.69
CA GLY A 259 -4.44 17.03 -16.26
C GLY A 259 -4.73 15.70 -15.62
#